data_AF-A0A8E1VZ09-F1
#
_entry.id   AF-A0A8E1VZ09-F1
#
_cell.length_a   1.000
_cell.length_b   1.000
_cell.length_c   1.000
_cell.angle_alpha   90.00
_cell.angle_beta   90.00
_cell.angle_gamma   90.00
#
_symmetry.space_group_name_H-M   'P 1'
#
loop_
_entity.id
_entity.type
_entity.pdbx_description
1 polymer ?
#
loop_
_entity_poly.entity_id
_entity_poly.type
_entity_poly.pdbx_seq_one_letter_code
_entity_poly.pdbx_strand_id
1 'polypeptide(L)'
;MPPVLASGDDTVGPEAAEVAPGVRSVVVKHALGARAAAMLHPVEACDRIERGGPEDAGQPRGRPHSALLSIGLPDDPPGHRTHRDTRSL
;
A
#
# COMPACT_ATOMS: atom_id res chain seq x y z
N MET A 1 -7.96 16.88 16.05
CA MET A 1 -8.04 15.57 16.73
C MET A 1 -6.76 14.82 16.39
N PRO A 2 -6.00 14.32 17.38
CA PRO A 2 -4.77 13.57 17.10
C PRO A 2 -5.09 12.27 16.34
N PRO A 3 -4.19 11.79 15.45
CA PRO A 3 -4.37 10.52 14.78
C PRO A 3 -4.38 9.38 15.79
N VAL A 4 -5.35 8.48 15.66
CA VAL A 4 -5.52 7.32 16.56
C VAL A 4 -4.95 6.03 15.98
N LEU A 5 -4.70 6.00 14.67
CA LEU A 5 -4.27 4.82 13.92
C LEU A 5 -3.36 5.24 12.75
N ALA A 6 -2.27 4.49 12.57
CA ALA A 6 -1.44 4.51 11.37
C ALA A 6 -1.39 3.10 10.78
N SER A 7 -1.49 2.97 9.45
CA SER A 7 -1.37 1.67 8.76
C SER A 7 -0.30 1.73 7.69
N GLY A 8 0.54 0.71 7.58
CA GLY A 8 1.69 0.75 6.67
C GLY A 8 2.45 -0.57 6.60
N ASP A 9 3.74 -0.48 6.32
CA ASP A 9 4.68 -1.60 6.40
C ASP A 9 5.15 -1.81 7.85
N ASP A 10 6.11 -2.73 8.02
CA ASP A 10 6.70 -3.08 9.31
C ASP A 10 7.45 -1.92 9.98
N THR A 11 7.76 -0.83 9.25
CA THR A 11 8.36 0.38 9.84
C THR A 11 7.35 1.37 10.39
N VAL A 12 6.04 1.20 10.09
CA VAL A 12 4.99 2.15 10.49
C VAL A 12 4.83 2.26 12.01
N GLY A 13 5.17 1.22 12.78
CA GLY A 13 5.13 1.25 14.25
C GLY A 13 6.11 2.29 14.83
N PRO A 14 7.42 2.09 14.64
CA PRO A 14 8.45 3.03 15.07
C PRO A 14 8.24 4.46 14.54
N GLU A 15 7.99 4.61 13.24
CA GLU A 15 7.83 5.93 12.62
C GLU A 15 6.64 6.70 13.21
N ALA A 16 5.51 6.02 13.42
CA ALA A 16 4.33 6.67 13.96
C ALA A 16 4.51 7.04 15.44
N ALA A 17 5.23 6.22 16.22
CA ALA A 17 5.50 6.50 17.63
C ALA A 17 6.38 7.75 17.84
N GLU A 18 7.31 8.03 16.91
CA GLU A 18 8.14 9.24 16.94
C GLU A 18 7.33 10.51 16.69
N VAL A 19 6.32 10.45 15.82
CA VAL A 19 5.50 11.60 15.42
C VAL A 19 4.31 11.82 16.34
N ALA A 20 3.67 10.73 16.79
CA ALA A 20 2.45 10.75 17.59
C ALA A 20 2.49 9.68 18.69
N PRO A 21 3.04 10.00 19.87
CA PRO A 21 3.06 9.07 21.00
C PRO A 21 1.65 8.58 21.35
N GLY A 22 1.47 7.26 21.39
CA GLY A 22 0.17 6.61 21.67
C GLY A 22 -0.68 6.30 20.43
N VAL A 23 -0.21 6.62 19.23
CA VAL A 23 -0.85 6.14 17.99
C VAL A 23 -0.76 4.63 17.90
N ARG A 24 -1.86 3.97 17.51
CA ARG A 24 -1.83 2.53 17.19
C ARG A 24 -1.31 2.34 15.79
N SER A 25 -0.56 1.26 15.57
CA SER A 25 0.00 0.94 14.26
C SER A 25 -0.47 -0.43 13.78
N VAL A 26 -0.88 -0.52 12.51
CA VAL A 26 -1.33 -1.76 11.86
C VAL A 26 -0.48 -2.03 10.62
N VAL A 27 0.19 -3.17 10.61
CA VAL A 27 1.00 -3.61 9.47
C VAL A 27 0.12 -4.33 8.46
N VAL A 28 0.06 -3.78 7.23
CA VAL A 28 -0.75 -4.30 6.10
C VAL A 28 0.10 -4.73 4.90
N LYS A 29 1.40 -4.49 4.95
CA LYS A 29 2.39 -4.93 3.96
C LYS A 29 3.74 -5.14 4.66
N HIS A 30 4.69 -5.78 4.01
CA HIS A 30 6.08 -5.89 4.49
C HIS A 30 7.02 -5.37 3.43
N ALA A 31 7.92 -4.45 3.80
CA ALA A 31 8.91 -3.94 2.86
C ALA A 31 9.96 -5.02 2.56
N LEU A 32 10.18 -5.32 1.28
CA LEU A 32 11.27 -6.18 0.81
C LEU A 32 12.48 -5.37 0.33
N GLY A 33 12.32 -4.05 0.26
CA GLY A 33 13.31 -3.07 -0.15
C GLY A 33 12.63 -1.73 -0.44
N ALA A 34 13.40 -0.76 -0.93
CA ALA A 34 12.89 0.60 -1.15
C ALA A 34 11.73 0.71 -2.15
N ARG A 35 11.57 -0.30 -3.03
CA ARG A 35 10.59 -0.28 -4.14
C ARG A 35 9.77 -1.57 -4.25
N ALA A 36 9.89 -2.49 -3.30
CA ALA A 36 9.21 -3.78 -3.34
C ALA A 36 8.63 -4.11 -1.97
N ALA A 37 7.44 -4.72 -1.96
CA ALA A 37 6.77 -5.12 -0.75
C ALA A 37 5.96 -6.40 -0.97
N ALA A 38 5.87 -7.23 0.06
CA ALA A 38 4.88 -8.29 0.15
C ALA A 38 3.57 -7.67 0.66
N MET A 39 2.49 -7.82 -0.09
CA MET A 39 1.20 -7.23 0.23
C MET A 39 0.29 -8.28 0.87
N LEU A 40 -0.49 -7.89 1.88
CA LEU A 40 -1.66 -8.67 2.27
C LEU A 40 -2.73 -8.60 1.17
N HIS A 41 -3.61 -9.60 1.14
CA HIS A 41 -4.80 -9.53 0.29
C HIS A 41 -5.65 -8.31 0.72
N PRO A 42 -6.26 -7.55 -0.21
CA PRO A 42 -6.98 -6.32 0.15
C PRO A 42 -8.07 -6.52 1.21
N VAL A 43 -8.79 -7.64 1.14
CA VAL A 43 -9.81 -8.00 2.14
C VAL A 43 -9.17 -8.16 3.53
N GLU A 44 -8.05 -8.86 3.63
CA GLU A 44 -7.33 -9.07 4.88
C GLU A 44 -6.76 -7.75 5.44
N ALA A 45 -6.25 -6.88 4.57
CA ALA A 45 -5.75 -5.57 4.96
C ALA A 45 -6.86 -4.69 5.56
N CYS A 46 -8.04 -4.63 4.91
CA CYS A 46 -9.20 -3.89 5.43
C CYS A 46 -9.64 -4.44 6.79
N ASP A 47 -9.84 -5.75 6.87
CA ASP A 47 -10.15 -6.48 8.08
C ASP A 47 -9.22 -6.14 9.26
N ARG A 48 -7.92 -6.01 8.98
CA ARG A 48 -6.91 -5.69 10.00
C ARG A 48 -6.97 -4.25 10.45
N ILE A 49 -7.19 -3.33 9.51
CA ILE A 49 -7.35 -1.89 9.80
C ILE A 49 -8.59 -1.66 10.65
N GLU A 50 -9.71 -2.30 10.30
CA GLU A 50 -10.98 -2.20 11.03
C GLU A 50 -10.83 -2.70 12.47
N ARG A 51 -10.17 -3.85 12.68
CA ARG A 51 -9.87 -4.38 14.03
C ARG A 51 -8.89 -3.52 14.82
N GLY A 52 -8.07 -2.69 14.16
CA GLY A 52 -7.14 -1.75 14.81
C GLY A 52 -7.77 -0.41 15.17
N GLY A 53 -8.95 -0.10 14.60
CA GLY A 53 -9.70 1.11 14.88
C GLY A 53 -10.19 1.20 16.33
N PRO A 54 -10.47 2.40 16.84
CA PRO A 54 -11.22 2.54 18.08
C PRO A 54 -12.62 1.93 17.95
N GLU A 55 -13.10 1.22 18.97
CA GLU A 55 -14.47 0.66 19.04
C GLU A 55 -15.56 1.74 18.83
N ASP A 56 -15.24 3.01 19.15
CA ASP A 56 -16.10 4.19 19.05
C ASP A 56 -15.79 5.10 17.85
N ALA A 57 -14.86 4.71 16.96
CA ALA A 57 -14.61 5.44 15.74
C ALA A 57 -15.80 5.29 14.79
N GLY A 58 -16.81 6.14 14.98
CA GLY A 58 -18.01 6.19 14.17
C GLY A 58 -17.69 6.14 12.67
N GLN A 59 -18.49 5.32 11.98
CA GLN A 59 -18.55 5.02 10.54
C GLN A 59 -17.42 5.58 9.65
N PRO A 60 -16.74 4.74 8.84
CA PRO A 60 -15.80 5.24 7.83
C PRO A 60 -16.47 6.32 6.96
N ARG A 61 -15.96 7.55 7.01
CA ARG A 61 -16.35 8.64 6.08
C ARG A 61 -15.69 8.48 4.71
N GLY A 62 -15.49 7.24 4.27
CA GLY A 62 -14.90 6.87 3.00
C GLY A 62 -15.79 5.83 2.32
N ARG A 63 -16.21 6.14 1.10
CA ARG A 63 -16.97 5.23 0.22
C ARG A 63 -16.19 3.91 0.08
N PRO A 64 -16.85 2.74 0.04
CA PRO A 64 -16.14 1.47 -0.14
C PRO A 64 -15.30 1.51 -1.41
N HIS A 65 -14.05 1.04 -1.31
CA HIS A 65 -13.01 1.05 -2.34
C HIS A 65 -13.30 0.12 -3.54
N SER A 66 -14.55 -0.28 -3.78
CA SER A 66 -14.92 -1.04 -4.99
C SER A 66 -14.76 -0.22 -6.28
N ALA A 67 -14.44 1.07 -6.19
CA ALA A 67 -14.20 1.96 -7.32
C ALA A 67 -12.71 2.12 -7.73
N LEU A 68 -11.76 1.40 -7.11
CA LEU A 68 -10.34 1.46 -7.46
C LEU A 68 -9.82 0.25 -8.24
N LEU A 69 -10.68 -0.39 -9.04
CA LEU A 69 -10.26 -1.34 -10.08
C LEU A 69 -9.74 -0.64 -11.36
N SER A 70 -9.34 0.64 -11.28
CA SER A 70 -8.89 1.42 -12.44
C SER A 70 -7.71 2.34 -12.13
N ILE A 71 -6.76 1.88 -11.31
CA ILE A 71 -5.39 2.39 -11.43
C ILE A 71 -4.78 1.65 -12.61
N GLY A 72 -4.90 2.25 -13.81
CA GLY A 72 -4.21 1.77 -15.00
C GLY A 72 -2.72 1.68 -14.69
N LEU A 73 -2.16 0.47 -14.87
CA LEU A 73 -0.75 0.39 -15.21
C LEU A 73 -0.53 1.25 -16.45
N PRO A 74 0.55 2.05 -16.55
CA PRO A 74 0.90 2.66 -17.82
C PRO A 74 1.08 1.55 -18.85
N ASP A 75 0.51 1.72 -20.05
CA ASP A 75 0.77 0.86 -21.20
C ASP A 75 2.28 0.62 -21.33
N ASP A 76 2.68 -0.63 -21.49
CA ASP A 76 4.04 -1.01 -21.87
C ASP A 76 4.48 -0.14 -23.05
N PRO A 77 5.63 0.56 -22.99
CA PRO A 77 6.12 1.30 -24.15
C PRO A 77 6.38 0.30 -25.30
N PRO A 78 5.98 0.64 -26.54
CA PRO A 78 6.10 -0.27 -27.67
C PRO A 78 7.55 -0.69 -27.89
N GLY A 79 7.75 -1.99 -28.07
CA GLY A 79 9.03 -2.68 -27.96
C GLY A 79 10.19 -2.07 -28.76
N HIS A 80 11.36 -2.11 -28.13
CA HIS A 80 12.64 -1.97 -28.82
C HIS A 80 12.88 -3.20 -29.71
N ARG A 81 12.38 -3.15 -30.95
CA ARG A 81 13.01 -3.87 -32.07
C ARG A 81 14.35 -3.17 -32.35
N THR A 82 15.42 -3.64 -31.74
CA THR A 82 16.75 -3.41 -32.30
C THR A 82 16.89 -4.33 -33.52
N HIS A 83 16.63 -3.77 -34.69
CA HIS A 83 17.03 -4.31 -35.99
C HIS A 83 18.56 -4.38 -35.98
N ARG A 84 19.13 -5.52 -35.58
CA ARG A 84 20.55 -5.78 -35.80
C ARG A 84 20.65 -6.35 -37.21
N ASP A 85 20.83 -5.45 -38.18
CA ASP A 85 21.40 -5.79 -39.48
C ASP A 85 22.74 -6.49 -39.25
N THR A 86 22.75 -7.81 -39.39
CA THR A 86 23.97 -8.55 -39.72
C THR A 86 23.88 -8.93 -41.19
N ARG A 87 24.30 -8.00 -42.05
CA ARG A 87 24.94 -8.38 -43.30
C ARG A 87 26.18 -9.20 -42.95
N SER A 88 26.14 -10.50 -43.27
CA SER A 88 27.30 -11.30 -43.69
C SER A 88 26.85 -12.73 -43.98
N LEU A 89 26.49 -13.01 -45.24
CA LEU A 89 27.23 -13.84 -46.19
C LEU A 89 26.47 -13.90 -47.51
#